data_AF-A0A1Z5HMT2-F1
#
_entry.id   AF-A0A1Z5HMT2-F1
#
_cell.length_a   1.000
_cell.length_b   1.000
_cell.length_c   1.000
_cell.angle_alpha   90.00
_cell.angle_beta   90.00
_cell.angle_gamma   90.00
#
_symmetry.space_group_name_H-M   'P 1'
#
loop_
_entity.id
_entity.type
_entity.pdbx_description
1 polymer ?
#
loop_
_entity_poly.entity_id
_entity_poly.type
_entity_poly.pdbx_seq_one_letter_code
_entity_poly.pdbx_strand_id
1 'polypeptide(L)' 'MYIVAVKDTTFWQRCENELEVAELVKKLMSEYPQERIIVAEELDLVVLEGEIQLLEEEPAT' A
#
# COMPACT_ATOMS: atom_id res chain seq x y z
N MET A 1 -6.06 10.56 -2.32
CA MET A 1 -5.69 9.63 -3.41
C MET A 1 -4.82 8.54 -2.80
N TYR A 2 -5.04 7.29 -3.19
CA TYR A 2 -4.37 6.11 -2.67
C TYR A 2 -3.67 5.38 -3.81
N ILE A 3 -2.55 4.73 -3.51
CA ILE A 3 -1.85 3.83 -4.42
C ILE A 3 -1.84 2.45 -3.77
N VAL A 4 -2.34 1.46 -4.50
CA VAL A 4 -2.30 0.05 -4.12
C VAL A 4 -1.29 -0.64 -5.02
N ALA A 5 -0.32 -1.32 -4.43
CA ALA A 5 0.69 -2.11 -5.13
C ALA A 5 0.78 -3.51 -4.52
N VAL A 6 1.15 -4.50 -5.33
CA VAL A 6 1.43 -5.85 -4.82
C VAL A 6 2.95 -6.03 -4.79
N LYS A 7 3.48 -6.26 -3.59
CA LYS A 7 4.89 -6.52 -3.34
C LYS A 7 5.34 -7.71 -4.18
N ASP A 8 6.57 -7.65 -4.70
CA ASP A 8 7.17 -8.69 -5.55
C ASP A 8 6.52 -8.87 -6.94
N THR A 9 5.57 -7.98 -7.30
CA THR A 9 5.02 -7.86 -8.65
C THR A 9 5.24 -6.45 -9.22
N THR A 10 5.00 -6.29 -10.53
CA THR A 10 4.96 -4.97 -11.18
C THR A 10 3.57 -4.33 -11.15
N PHE A 11 2.61 -4.91 -10.41
CA PHE A 11 1.24 -4.41 -10.37
C PHE A 11 1.11 -3.26 -9.38
N TRP A 12 0.61 -2.13 -9.87
CA TRP A 12 0.14 -1.02 -9.05
C TRP A 12 -1.04 -0.32 -9.71
N GLN A 13 -1.94 0.22 -8.90
CA GLN A 13 -3.12 0.93 -9.35
C GLN A 13 -3.44 2.09 -8.40
N ARG A 14 -3.86 3.21 -8.99
CA ARG A 14 -4.35 4.39 -8.25
C ARG A 14 -5.83 4.25 -7.96
N CYS A 15 -6.21 4.60 -6.74
CA CYS A 15 -7.58 4.66 -6.26
C CYS A 15 -7.85 6.06 -5.71
N GLU A 16 -9.04 6.62 -5.96
CA GLU A 16 -9.36 7.96 -5.48
C GLU A 16 -9.87 7.93 -4.04
N ASN A 17 -10.55 6.85 -3.66
CA ASN A 17 -11.24 6.70 -2.38
C ASN A 17 -10.95 5.37 -1.68
N GLU A 18 -11.16 5.31 -0.36
CA GLU A 18 -10.98 4.12 0.48
C GLU A 18 -11.86 2.93 0.03
N LEU A 19 -13.04 3.20 -0.53
CA LEU A 19 -13.94 2.15 -1.02
C LEU A 19 -13.32 1.39 -2.20
N GLU A 20 -12.72 2.11 -3.14
CA GLU A 20 -12.04 1.50 -4.29
C GLU A 20 -10.80 0.72 -3.84
N VAL A 21 -10.07 1.25 -2.86
CA VAL A 21 -8.94 0.54 -2.23
C VAL A 21 -9.42 -0.79 -1.64
N ALA A 22 -10.50 -0.78 -0.86
CA ALA A 22 -11.01 -1.99 -0.22
C ALA A 22 -11.46 -3.06 -1.24
N GLU A 23 -12.15 -2.64 -2.31
CA GLU A 23 -12.56 -3.56 -3.38
C GLU A 23 -11.35 -4.13 -4.13
N LEU A 24 -10.36 -3.30 -4.44
CA LEU A 24 -9.15 -3.71 -5.14
C LEU A 24 -8.30 -4.65 -4.27
N VAL A 25 -8.06 -4.30 -3.01
CA VAL A 25 -7.31 -5.14 -2.07
C VAL A 25 -7.99 -6.50 -1.90
N LYS A 26 -9.33 -6.54 -1.81
CA LYS A 26 -10.08 -7.80 -1.74
C LYS A 26 -9.89 -8.67 -2.98
N LYS A 27 -9.88 -8.05 -4.17
CA LYS A 27 -9.62 -8.75 -5.43
C LYS A 27 -8.18 -9.27 -5.48
N LEU A 28 -7.21 -8.44 -5.13
CA LEU A 28 -5.78 -8.81 -5.12
C LEU A 28 -5.47 -9.89 -4.08
N MET A 29 -6.13 -9.90 -2.93
CA MET A 29 -6.00 -11.00 -1.95
C MET A 29 -6.53 -12.32 -2.50
N SER A 30 -7.52 -12.29 -3.40
CA SER A 30 -8.03 -13.49 -4.05
C SER A 30 -7.15 -13.98 -5.19
N GLU A 31 -6.53 -13.07 -5.95
CA GLU A 31 -5.65 -13.40 -7.08
C GLU A 31 -4.22 -13.73 -6.63
N TYR A 32 -3.74 -13.06 -5.58
CA TYR A 32 -2.41 -13.17 -5.02
C TYR A 32 -2.46 -13.45 -3.50
N PRO A 33 -3.01 -14.59 -3.07
CA PRO A 33 -3.23 -14.89 -1.65
C PRO A 33 -1.93 -15.03 -0.83
N GLN A 34 -0.78 -15.15 -1.49
CA GLN A 34 0.53 -15.29 -0.84
C GLN A 34 1.38 -14.02 -0.92
N GLU A 35 0.96 -13.04 -1.72
CA GLU A 35 1.72 -11.80 -1.92
C GLU A 35 1.29 -10.74 -0.92
N ARG A 36 2.22 -9.83 -0.59
CA ARG A 36 1.95 -8.74 0.35
C ARG A 36 1.39 -7.53 -0.41
N ILE A 37 0.18 -7.12 -0.09
CA ILE A 37 -0.43 -5.92 -0.68
C ILE A 37 0.00 -4.70 0.13
N ILE A 38 0.44 -3.66 -0.56
CA ILE A 38 0.88 -2.38 -0.03
C ILE A 38 -0.16 -1.34 -0.43
N VAL A 39 -0.68 -0.60 0.54
CA VAL A 39 -1.59 0.53 0.33
C VAL A 39 -0.93 1.75 0.93
N ALA A 40 -0.84 2.83 0.16
CA ALA A 40 -0.25 4.07 0.63
C ALA A 40 -1.02 5.29 0.11
N GLU A 41 -1.16 6.30 0.95
CA GLU A 41 -1.78 7.57 0.59
C GLU A 41 -0.79 8.45 -0.16
N GLU A 42 -1.26 9.15 -1.20
CA GLU A 42 -0.41 9.97 -2.10
C GLU A 42 0.39 11.06 -1.36
N LEU A 43 -0.03 11.44 -0.15
CA LEU A 43 0.67 12.40 0.70
C LEU A 43 1.78 11.79 1.59
N ASP A 44 1.78 10.46 1.78
CA ASP A 44 2.70 9.73 2.68
C ASP A 44 3.71 8.86 1.91
N LEU A 45 3.61 8.85 0.57
CA LEU A 45 4.50 8.09 -0.31
C LEU A 45 5.87 8.77 -0.47
N VAL A 46 6.68 8.73 0.58
CA VAL A 46 8.12 8.57 0.39
C VAL A 46 8.32 7.10 0.01
N VAL A 47 8.17 6.78 -1.28
CA VAL A 47 8.64 5.50 -1.84
C VAL A 47 10.16 5.53 -1.76
N LEU A 48 10.71 5.25 -0.59
CA LEU A 48 12.09 4.85 -0.43
C LEU A 48 12.24 3.54 -1.20
N GLU A 49 13.08 3.57 -2.23
CA GLU A 49 13.59 2.39 -2.91
C GLU A 49 13.98 1.31 -1.89
N GLY A 50 13.10 0.32 -1.68
CA GLY A 50 13.48 -0.98 -1.11
C GLY A 50 13.25 -1.25 0.38
N GLU A 51 13.01 -0.28 1.26
CA GLU A 51 12.77 -0.57 2.68
C GLU A 51 11.65 0.30 3.27
N ILE A 52 10.52 -0.33 3.59
CA ILE A 52 9.45 0.30 4.38
C ILE A 52 10.00 0.44 5.81
N GLN A 53 10.51 1.63 6.16
CA GLN A 53 10.68 2.01 7.56
C GLN A 53 9.39 2.67 8.03
N LEU A 54 8.69 2.00 8.95
CA LEU A 54 7.66 2.63 9.76
C LEU A 54 8.37 3.67 10.62
N LEU A 55 8.00 4.95 10.47
CA LEU A 55 8.38 5.99 11.42
C LEU A 55 7.62 5.69 12.72
N GLU A 56 8.26 5.00 13.64
CA GLU A 56 7.78 4.96 15.02
C GLU A 56 7.89 6.39 15.58
N GLU A 57 6.75 7.03 15.85
CA GLU A 57 6.70 8.23 16.66
C GLU A 57 7.31 7.89 18.04
N GLU A 58 8.52 8.40 18.31
CA GLU A 58 9.07 8.33 19.65
C GLU A 58 8.09 9.01 20.62
N PRO A 59 7.72 8.36 21.76
CA PRO A 59 6.91 9.03 22.76
C PRO A 59 7.72 10.20 23.33
N ALA A 60 7.22 11.41 23.12
CA ALA A 60 7.76 12.61 23.74
C ALA A 60 7.88 12.41 25.26
N THR A 61 9.10 12.56 25.77
CA THR A 61 9.47 12.49 27.20
C THR A 61 8.82 13.60 28.02
#